data_AF-X1EMJ8-F1
#
_entry.id   AF-X1EMJ8-F1
#
_cell.length_a   1.000
_cell.length_b   1.000
_cell.length_c   1.000
_cell.angle_alpha   90.00
_cell.angle_beta   90.00
_cell.angle_gamma   90.00
#
_symmetry.space_group_name_H-M   'P 1'
#
loop_
_entity.id
_entity.type
_entity.pdbx_description
1 polymer ?
#
loop_
_entity_poly.entity_id
_entity_poly.type
_entity_poly.pdbx_seq_one_letter_code
_entity_poly.pdbx_strand_id
1 'polypeptide(L)'
;DRSLHYTIDNKKEYQYLAKNGRIFETPGGTEADHFILQYAKENNSYIISNDRFKEFRKFFGSAWLNNQLITFKFIKDKLYFDKIYTAY
;
A
#
# COMPACT_ATOMS: atom_id res chain seq x y z
N ASP A 1 10.92 7.09 0.08
CA ASP A 1 11.67 8.19 0.72
C ASP A 1 12.80 7.64 1.59
N ARG A 2 14.06 8.00 1.34
CA ARG A 2 15.25 7.43 2.03
C ARG A 2 15.42 7.99 3.46
N SER A 3 14.72 9.07 3.78
CA SER A 3 14.72 9.76 5.08
C SER A 3 14.05 8.97 6.20
N LEU A 4 13.06 8.12 5.88
CA LEU A 4 12.29 7.36 6.88
C LEU A 4 13.11 6.26 7.57
N HIS A 5 14.22 5.80 6.98
CA HIS A 5 15.08 4.75 7.54
C HIS A 5 15.65 5.06 8.93
N TYR A 6 15.76 6.34 9.28
CA TYR A 6 16.28 6.77 10.58
C TYR A 6 15.20 6.82 11.68
N THR A 7 13.93 6.73 11.31
CA THR A 7 12.75 6.84 12.20
C THR A 7 11.96 5.53 12.32
N ILE A 8 12.52 4.41 11.86
CA ILE A 8 11.87 3.10 12.01
C ILE A 8 12.06 2.61 13.45
N ASP A 9 10.95 2.50 14.19
CA ASP A 9 10.93 2.06 15.60
C ASP A 9 11.57 0.68 15.78
N ASN A 10 11.25 -0.28 14.90
CA ASN A 10 11.82 -1.63 14.91
C ASN A 10 12.61 -1.95 13.64
N LYS A 11 13.79 -1.33 13.52
CA LYS A 11 14.67 -1.50 12.35
C LYS A 11 15.05 -2.96 12.05
N LYS A 12 15.20 -3.81 13.08
CA LYS A 12 15.58 -5.22 12.89
C LYS A 12 14.48 -6.02 12.21
N GLU A 13 13.25 -5.84 12.66
CA GLU A 13 12.09 -6.50 12.07
C GLU A 13 11.85 -6.03 10.63
N TYR A 14 11.97 -4.72 10.39
CA TYR A 14 11.93 -4.17 9.04
C TYR A 14 12.95 -4.84 8.10
N GLN A 15 14.22 -4.93 8.52
CA GLN A 15 15.28 -5.55 7.73
C GLN A 15 15.02 -7.04 7.46
N TYR A 16 14.48 -7.75 8.45
CA TYR A 16 14.07 -9.14 8.29
C TYR A 16 12.96 -9.28 7.24
N LEU A 17 11.90 -8.45 7.33
CA LEU A 17 10.80 -8.48 6.37
C LEU A 17 11.25 -8.11 4.95
N ALA A 18 12.13 -7.12 4.81
CA ALA A 18 12.73 -6.75 3.53
C ALA A 18 13.55 -7.90 2.93
N LYS A 19 14.43 -8.53 3.73
CA LYS A 19 15.24 -9.67 3.28
C LYS A 19 14.40 -10.88 2.85
N ASN A 20 13.24 -11.08 3.47
CA ASN A 20 12.33 -12.19 3.15
C ASN A 20 11.30 -11.84 2.07
N GLY A 21 11.47 -10.73 1.35
CA GLY A 21 10.57 -10.34 0.26
C GLY A 21 9.15 -10.01 0.71
N ARG A 22 8.97 -9.61 1.98
CA ARG A 22 7.69 -9.14 2.51
C ARG A 22 7.54 -7.63 2.38
N ILE A 23 8.66 -6.91 2.35
CA ILE A 23 8.73 -5.48 2.05
C ILE A 23 9.59 -5.33 0.80
N PHE A 24 9.03 -4.66 -0.22
CA PHE A 24 9.75 -4.31 -1.43
C PHE A 24 10.05 -2.82 -1.39
N GLU A 25 11.34 -2.48 -1.25
CA GLU A 25 11.78 -1.10 -1.30
C GLU A 25 11.77 -0.62 -2.76
N THR A 26 11.05 0.48 -3.02
CA THR A 26 11.11 1.12 -4.33
C THR A 26 12.42 1.91 -4.45
N PRO A 27 13.12 1.85 -5.60
CA PRO A 27 14.30 2.66 -5.83
C PRO A 27 14.03 4.15 -5.59
N GLY A 28 15.05 4.89 -5.14
CA GLY A 28 14.93 6.34 -4.99
C GLY A 28 14.65 6.99 -6.35
N GLY A 29 13.59 7.81 -6.43
CA GLY A 29 13.14 8.44 -7.66
C GLY A 29 11.99 7.72 -8.38
N THR A 30 11.61 6.51 -7.95
CA THR A 30 10.38 5.85 -8.38
C THR A 30 9.22 6.25 -7.47
N GLU A 31 8.10 6.72 -8.04
CA GLU A 31 6.86 6.94 -7.29
C GLU A 31 6.29 5.59 -6.86
N ALA A 32 6.39 5.29 -5.55
CA ALA A 32 5.88 4.04 -4.99
C ALA A 32 4.39 3.84 -5.28
N ASP A 33 3.64 4.93 -5.35
CA ASP A 33 2.22 4.94 -5.68
C ASP A 33 1.96 4.34 -7.07
N HIS A 34 2.74 4.76 -8.08
CA HIS A 34 2.61 4.20 -9.43
C HIS A 34 2.89 2.69 -9.45
N PHE A 35 3.93 2.22 -8.74
CA PHE A 35 4.25 0.80 -8.66
C PHE A 35 3.13 -0.01 -8.03
N ILE A 36 2.62 0.43 -6.87
CA ILE A 36 1.54 -0.25 -6.14
C ILE A 36 0.29 -0.35 -7.02
N LEU A 37 -0.08 0.74 -7.71
CA LEU A 37 -1.24 0.80 -8.59
C LEU A 37 -1.11 -0.13 -9.79
N GLN A 38 0.04 -0.10 -10.47
CA GLN A 38 0.30 -0.96 -11.62
C GLN A 38 0.29 -2.44 -11.21
N TYR A 39 0.99 -2.78 -10.13
CA TYR A 39 1.05 -4.14 -9.62
C TYR A 39 -0.33 -4.68 -9.27
N ALA A 40 -1.15 -3.89 -8.57
CA ALA A 40 -2.52 -4.28 -8.21
C ALA A 40 -3.40 -4.49 -9.45
N LYS A 41 -3.23 -3.66 -10.49
CA LYS A 41 -3.96 -3.78 -11.76
C LYS A 41 -3.60 -5.07 -12.49
N GLU A 42 -2.31 -5.36 -12.61
CA GLU A 42 -1.81 -6.54 -13.33
C GLU A 42 -2.16 -7.85 -12.63
N ASN A 43 -2.21 -7.84 -11.29
CA ASN A 43 -2.47 -9.04 -10.48
C ASN A 43 -3.92 -9.16 -10.00
N ASN A 44 -4.80 -8.23 -10.39
CA ASN A 44 -6.19 -8.14 -9.90
C ASN A 44 -6.29 -8.16 -8.35
N SER A 45 -5.39 -7.43 -7.70
CA SER A 45 -5.25 -7.39 -6.24
C SER A 45 -5.91 -6.15 -5.64
N TYR A 46 -6.25 -6.23 -4.36
CA TYR A 46 -6.67 -5.07 -3.57
C TYR A 46 -5.47 -4.24 -3.10
N ILE A 47 -5.70 -2.95 -2.90
CA ILE A 47 -4.72 -2.01 -2.35
C ILE A 47 -5.20 -1.59 -0.96
N ILE A 48 -4.38 -1.80 0.06
CA ILE A 48 -4.64 -1.31 1.41
C ILE A 48 -3.90 0.01 1.58
N SER A 49 -4.61 1.13 1.54
CA SER A 49 -4.04 2.47 1.76
C SER A 49 -5.13 3.45 2.17
N ASN A 50 -4.75 4.45 2.97
CA ASN A 50 -5.63 5.59 3.25
C ASN A 50 -5.48 6.72 2.22
N ASP A 51 -4.45 6.65 1.36
CA ASP A 51 -4.36 7.54 0.23
C ASP A 51 -5.39 7.16 -0.84
N ARG A 52 -6.04 8.17 -1.42
CA ARG A 52 -7.06 8.04 -2.45
C ARG A 52 -6.46 8.09 -3.87
N PHE A 53 -5.14 8.29 -4.02
CA PHE A 53 -4.41 8.32 -5.29
C PHE A 53 -5.07 9.25 -6.32
N LYS A 54 -5.38 10.48 -5.89
CA LYS A 54 -6.24 11.39 -6.67
C LYS A 54 -5.60 11.77 -8.00
N GLU A 55 -4.29 12.00 -8.02
CA GLU A 55 -3.53 12.27 -9.25
C GLU A 55 -3.54 11.08 -10.23
N PHE A 56 -3.59 9.85 -9.73
CA PHE A 56 -3.58 8.65 -10.56
C PHE A 56 -4.95 8.27 -11.14
N ARG A 57 -6.04 8.91 -10.73
CA ARG A 57 -7.39 8.63 -11.24
C ARG A 57 -7.53 8.78 -12.75
N LYS A 58 -6.75 9.69 -13.36
CA LYS A 58 -6.75 9.89 -14.81
C LYS A 58 -6.14 8.70 -15.57
N PHE A 59 -5.22 7.97 -14.95
CA PHE A 59 -4.50 6.85 -15.58
C PHE A 59 -5.20 5.51 -15.34
N PHE A 60 -5.68 5.28 -14.11
CA PHE A 60 -6.26 3.97 -13.73
C PHE A 60 -7.79 3.95 -13.71
N GLY A 61 -8.44 5.12 -13.76
CA GLY A 61 -9.88 5.27 -13.70
C GLY A 61 -10.43 5.30 -12.27
N SER A 62 -11.34 6.24 -12.00
CA SER A 62 -11.91 6.43 -10.65
C SER A 62 -12.71 5.23 -10.17
N ALA A 63 -13.44 4.55 -11.07
CA ALA A 63 -14.25 3.38 -10.70
C ALA A 63 -13.37 2.19 -10.25
N TRP A 64 -12.28 1.93 -10.99
CA TRP A 64 -11.35 0.85 -10.63
C TRP A 64 -10.65 1.15 -9.29
N LEU A 65 -10.13 2.37 -9.11
CA LEU A 65 -9.53 2.78 -7.84
C LEU A 65 -10.51 2.64 -6.66
N ASN A 66 -11.77 3.08 -6.84
CA ASN A 66 -12.78 2.97 -5.80
C ASN A 66 -13.12 1.52 -5.46
N ASN A 67 -13.00 0.59 -6.40
CA ASN A 67 -13.26 -0.83 -6.15
C ASN A 67 -12.06 -1.51 -5.46
N GLN A 68 -10.84 -1.20 -5.88
CA GLN A 68 -9.62 -1.87 -5.45
C GLN A 68 -9.05 -1.33 -4.13
N LEU A 69 -9.34 -0.08 -3.78
CA LEU A 69 -8.85 0.53 -2.56
C LEU A 69 -9.66 0.08 -1.33
N ILE A 70 -8.95 -0.38 -0.31
CA ILE A 70 -9.46 -0.68 1.03
C ILE A 70 -8.79 0.31 1.97
N THR A 71 -9.60 1.18 2.60
CA THR A 71 -9.09 2.13 3.60
C THR A 71 -9.17 1.50 5.00
N PHE A 72 -8.37 2.01 5.93
CA PHE A 72 -8.29 1.45 7.27
C PHE A 72 -8.18 2.50 8.35
N LYS A 73 -8.55 2.13 9.58
CA LYS A 73 -8.43 2.97 10.77
C LYS A 73 -7.86 2.17 11.93
N PHE A 74 -6.95 2.78 12.66
CA PHE A 74 -6.55 2.31 13.98
C PHE A 74 -7.44 2.97 15.03
N ILE A 75 -8.12 2.16 15.85
CA ILE A 75 -8.92 2.62 16.97
C ILE A 75 -8.47 1.84 18.19
N LYS A 76 -7.78 2.52 19.13
CA LYS A 76 -6.99 1.86 20.18
C LYS A 76 -6.00 0.88 19.53
N ASP A 77 -5.91 -0.35 20.02
CA ASP A 77 -5.01 -1.39 19.51
C ASP A 77 -5.64 -2.28 18.42
N LYS A 78 -6.70 -1.80 17.76
CA LYS A 78 -7.44 -2.56 16.74
C LYS A 78 -7.38 -1.87 15.38
N LEU A 79 -7.09 -2.67 14.36
CA LEU A 79 -7.12 -2.28 12.95
C LEU A 79 -8.49 -2.65 12.34
N TYR A 80 -9.16 -1.66 11.76
CA TYR A 80 -10.45 -1.81 11.08
C TYR A 80 -10.30 -1.47 9.61
N PHE A 81 -10.86 -2.30 8.73
CA PHE A 81 -10.94 -2.05 7.28
C PHE A 81 -12.34 -1.56 6.89
N ASP A 82 -12.44 -0.63 5.95
CA ASP A 82 -13.71 -0.05 5.50
C ASP A 82 -14.55 -1.01 4.64
N LYS A 83 -13.89 -1.99 4.04
CA LYS A 83 -14.48 -3.06 3.25
C LYS A 83 -14.05 -4.40 3.81
N ILE A 84 -15.01 -5.28 3.99
CA ILE A 84 -14.78 -6.68 4.35
C ILE A 84 -15.09 -7.49 3.11
N TYR A 85 -14.07 -8.10 2.52
CA TYR A 85 -14.25 -9.09 1.46
C TYR A 85 -14.20 -10.47 2.10
N THR A 86 -15.30 -11.20 2.00
CA THR A 86 -15.31 -12.63 2.31
C THR A 86 -14.67 -13.36 1.13
N ALA A 87 -13.60 -14.11 1.37
CA ALA A 87 -13.11 -15.07 0.37
C ALA A 87 -14.19 -16.14 0.19
N TYR A 88 -14.65 -16.35 -1.04
CA TYR A 88 -15.48 -17.48 -1.42
C TYR A 88 -14.60 -18.68 -1.77
#